data_AF-A0A9W4SGJ8-F1
#
_entry.id   AF-A0A9W4SGJ8-F1
#
_cell.length_a   1.000
_cell.length_b   1.000
_cell.length_c   1.000
_cell.angle_alpha   90.00
_cell.angle_beta   90.00
_cell.angle_gamma   90.00
#
_symmetry.space_group_name_H-M   'P 1'
#
loop_
_entity.id
_entity.type
_entity.pdbx_description
1 polymer ?
#
loop_
_entity_poly.entity_id
_entity_poly.type
_entity_poly.pdbx_seq_one_letter_code
_entity_poly.pdbx_strand_id
1 'polypeptide(L)'
;MTEIKIPFTKTKFSHIPASKLRPGTLGIELEISTNFLVYDLAGSFERAVPPADSKVPFEKIAFIFADNNTETAFYQTLCDDNQKQFELSFDKDKIFLNVEGFANIIDKTKPEVRVSFKNLLIFFESKFSGIIKLTTASRGPDEPDIPSNILQIRNKAITAIKQALNSEPKLSSKDLSSAYQN
;
A
#
# COMPACT_ATOMS: atom_id res chain seq x y z
N MET A 1 6.23 22.62 -11.19
CA MET A 1 6.81 21.62 -10.29
C MET A 1 5.69 20.64 -9.97
N THR A 2 5.76 19.41 -10.48
CA THR A 2 4.67 18.44 -10.32
C THR A 2 5.14 17.35 -9.36
N GLU A 3 5.01 17.65 -8.07
CA GLU A 3 5.30 16.68 -7.01
C GLU A 3 4.22 15.60 -7.00
N ILE A 4 4.64 14.34 -6.96
CA ILE A 4 3.77 13.19 -6.75
C ILE A 4 3.76 12.88 -5.25
N LYS A 5 2.57 12.62 -4.71
CA LYS A 5 2.36 12.29 -3.30
C LYS A 5 1.49 11.05 -3.18
N ILE A 6 2.01 10.03 -2.52
CA ILE A 6 1.37 8.73 -2.34
C ILE A 6 1.18 8.53 -0.83
N PRO A 7 -0.01 8.87 -0.29
CA PRO A 7 -0.34 8.53 1.09
C PRO A 7 -0.59 7.02 1.20
N PHE A 8 -0.06 6.37 2.23
CA PHE A 8 -0.30 4.96 2.48
C PHE A 8 -0.26 4.61 3.96
N THR A 9 -0.95 3.54 4.32
CA THR A 9 -0.87 2.91 5.64
C THR A 9 -0.09 1.61 5.54
N LYS A 10 0.99 1.50 6.32
CA LYS A 10 1.75 0.26 6.52
C LYS A 10 0.91 -0.71 7.34
N THR A 11 0.53 -1.84 6.75
CA THR A 11 -0.22 -2.90 7.45
C THR A 11 0.71 -3.98 7.98
N LYS A 12 1.82 -4.24 7.28
CA LYS A 12 2.85 -5.21 7.64
C LYS A 12 4.18 -4.82 7.00
N PHE A 13 5.29 -5.17 7.63
CA PHE A 13 6.61 -5.06 7.02
C PHE A 13 7.40 -6.35 7.16
N SER A 14 8.37 -6.54 6.28
CA SER A 14 9.35 -7.61 6.36
C SER A 14 10.67 -7.18 5.73
N HIS A 15 11.78 -7.74 6.20
CA HIS A 15 13.08 -7.56 5.55
C HIS A 15 13.17 -8.46 4.32
N ILE A 16 13.64 -7.91 3.21
CA ILE A 16 13.96 -8.69 2.02
C ILE A 16 15.23 -9.49 2.33
N PRO A 17 15.23 -10.82 2.17
CA PRO A 17 16.41 -11.64 2.43
C PRO A 17 17.61 -11.19 1.62
N ALA A 18 18.79 -11.15 2.24
CA ALA A 18 20.05 -10.77 1.57
C ALA A 18 20.35 -11.64 0.32
N SER A 19 19.87 -12.89 0.29
CA SER A 19 20.00 -13.79 -0.87
C SER A 19 19.22 -13.34 -2.11
N LYS A 20 18.23 -12.45 -1.95
CA LYS A 20 17.45 -11.85 -3.05
C LYS A 20 17.97 -10.48 -3.47
N LEU A 21 19.05 -10.02 -2.85
CA LEU A 21 19.58 -8.68 -2.95
C LEU A 21 21.04 -8.70 -3.41
N ARG A 22 21.52 -7.56 -3.92
CA ARG A 22 22.95 -7.45 -4.24
C ARG A 22 23.76 -7.39 -2.94
N PRO A 23 25.01 -7.90 -2.92
CA PRO A 23 25.86 -7.80 -1.74
C PRO A 23 25.96 -6.35 -1.23
N GLY A 24 25.80 -6.15 0.08
CA GLY A 24 25.85 -4.84 0.73
C GLY A 24 24.54 -4.04 0.70
N THR A 25 23.52 -4.50 -0.03
CA THR A 25 22.21 -3.81 -0.09
C THR A 25 21.28 -4.27 1.03
N LEU A 26 20.41 -3.37 1.46
CA LEU A 26 19.32 -3.65 2.40
C LEU A 26 17.98 -3.50 1.69
N GLY A 27 16.97 -4.24 2.12
CA GLY A 27 15.64 -4.15 1.53
C GLY A 27 14.54 -4.36 2.56
N ILE A 28 13.49 -3.57 2.43
CA ILE A 28 12.24 -3.71 3.19
C ILE A 28 11.10 -3.85 2.19
N GLU A 29 10.21 -4.81 2.43
CA GLU A 29 8.92 -4.91 1.74
C GLU A 29 7.80 -4.56 2.73
N LEU A 30 6.90 -3.67 2.32
CA LEU A 30 5.70 -3.30 3.04
C LEU A 30 4.48 -3.83 2.32
N GLU A 31 3.56 -4.45 3.06
CA GLU A 31 2.16 -4.51 2.65
C GLU A 31 1.49 -3.21 3.09
N ILE A 32 0.71 -2.61 2.19
CA ILE A 32 0.13 -1.28 2.40
C ILE A 32 -1.35 -1.23 2.05
N SER A 33 -2.02 -0.22 2.59
CA SER A 33 -3.33 0.23 2.15
C SER A 33 -3.24 1.67 1.67
N THR A 34 -3.74 1.93 0.46
CA THR A 34 -3.81 3.27 -0.13
C THR A 34 -5.01 3.34 -1.07
N ASN A 35 -5.49 4.56 -1.33
CA ASN A 35 -6.45 4.84 -2.40
C ASN A 35 -5.75 5.35 -3.67
N PHE A 36 -4.42 5.53 -3.63
CA PHE A 36 -3.63 6.01 -4.76
C PHE A 36 -3.54 4.93 -5.84
N LEU A 37 -4.01 5.24 -7.05
CA LEU A 37 -4.09 4.26 -8.13
C LEU A 37 -2.78 4.16 -8.91
N VAL A 38 -2.48 2.97 -9.41
CA VAL A 38 -1.34 2.74 -10.32
C VAL A 38 -1.44 3.66 -11.54
N TYR A 39 -2.67 3.84 -12.05
CA TYR A 39 -2.98 4.74 -13.16
C TYR A 39 -2.56 6.18 -12.87
N ASP A 40 -2.76 6.69 -11.65
CA ASP A 40 -2.44 8.07 -11.29
C ASP A 40 -0.93 8.29 -11.28
N LEU A 41 -0.15 7.28 -10.87
CA LEU A 41 1.31 7.33 -10.97
C LEU A 41 1.75 7.28 -12.43
N ALA A 42 1.32 6.28 -13.19
CA ALA A 42 1.76 6.09 -14.57
C ALA A 42 1.32 7.26 -15.48
N GLY A 43 0.06 7.67 -15.41
CA GLY A 43 -0.49 8.78 -16.19
C GLY A 43 0.14 10.14 -15.90
N SER A 44 0.85 10.29 -14.78
CA SER A 44 1.61 11.51 -14.46
C SER A 44 2.89 11.68 -15.28
N PHE A 45 3.34 10.61 -15.97
CA PHE A 45 4.56 10.59 -16.78
C PHE A 45 4.22 10.42 -18.25
N GLU A 46 4.67 11.37 -19.09
CA GLU A 46 4.29 11.49 -20.51
C GLU A 46 4.57 10.23 -21.36
N ARG A 47 5.44 9.33 -20.91
CA ARG A 47 5.86 8.13 -21.63
C ARG A 47 5.39 6.82 -21.00
N ALA A 48 4.77 6.87 -19.82
CA ALA A 48 4.25 5.68 -19.16
C ALA A 48 2.80 5.45 -19.61
N VAL A 49 2.56 4.35 -20.31
CA VAL A 49 1.20 3.88 -20.58
C VAL A 49 0.79 2.98 -19.41
N PRO A 50 -0.31 3.25 -18.72
CA PRO A 50 -0.77 2.39 -17.64
C PRO A 50 -1.21 1.02 -18.19
N PRO A 51 -0.92 -0.11 -17.52
CA PRO A 51 -1.52 -1.39 -17.90
C PRO A 51 -3.06 -1.34 -17.74
N ALA A 52 -3.80 -2.16 -18.47
CA ALA A 52 -5.28 -2.06 -18.56
C ALA A 52 -5.99 -2.23 -17.19
N ASP A 53 -5.34 -2.90 -16.26
CA ASP A 53 -5.76 -3.19 -14.89
C ASP A 53 -5.19 -2.19 -13.86
N SER A 54 -4.59 -1.09 -14.30
CA SER A 54 -4.00 -0.04 -13.45
C SER A 54 -5.00 0.82 -12.67
N LYS A 55 -6.31 0.64 -12.86
CA LYS A 55 -7.37 1.32 -12.09
C LYS A 55 -7.59 0.70 -10.71
N VAL A 56 -6.51 0.32 -10.06
CA VAL A 56 -6.48 -0.32 -8.75
C VAL A 56 -5.39 0.34 -7.89
N PRO A 57 -5.54 0.35 -6.56
CA PRO A 57 -4.49 0.83 -5.68
C PRO A 57 -3.27 -0.09 -5.61
N PHE A 58 -2.15 0.46 -5.15
CA PHE A 58 -0.99 -0.34 -4.76
C PHE A 58 -1.29 -1.20 -3.53
N GLU A 59 -0.76 -2.42 -3.52
CA GLU A 59 -0.85 -3.35 -2.39
C GLU A 59 0.49 -3.48 -1.66
N LYS A 60 1.60 -3.25 -2.35
CA LYS A 60 2.94 -3.36 -1.77
C LYS A 60 3.88 -2.26 -2.22
N ILE A 61 4.79 -1.90 -1.33
CA ILE A 61 5.96 -1.07 -1.65
C ILE A 61 7.22 -1.77 -1.15
N ALA A 62 8.19 -1.97 -2.04
CA ALA A 62 9.53 -2.41 -1.68
C ALA A 62 10.51 -1.23 -1.75
N PHE A 63 11.30 -1.06 -0.70
CA PHE A 63 12.35 -0.06 -0.60
C PHE A 63 13.70 -0.78 -0.56
N ILE A 64 14.58 -0.48 -1.52
CA ILE A 64 15.88 -1.13 -1.67
C ILE A 64 16.96 -0.05 -1.52
N PHE A 65 17.85 -0.24 -0.56
CA PHE A 65 18.90 0.69 -0.18
C PHE A 65 20.24 0.12 -0.65
N ALA A 66 20.96 0.89 -1.47
CA ALA A 66 22.20 0.44 -2.12
C ALA A 66 23.32 0.09 -1.12
N ASP A 67 23.30 0.72 0.05
CA ASP A 67 24.23 0.45 1.15
C ASP A 67 23.55 0.77 2.49
N ASN A 68 24.24 0.47 3.60
CA ASN A 68 23.75 0.68 4.96
C ASN A 68 23.71 2.15 5.42
N ASN A 69 24.35 3.06 4.68
CA ASN A 69 24.44 4.49 5.01
C ASN A 69 23.44 5.34 4.21
N THR A 70 22.87 4.80 3.14
CA THR A 70 21.93 5.48 2.27
C THR A 70 20.56 5.55 2.95
N GLU A 71 20.04 6.77 3.14
CA GLU A 71 18.69 7.01 3.68
C GLU A 71 18.40 6.25 4.98
N THR A 72 19.39 6.12 5.86
CA THR A 72 19.28 5.33 7.11
C THR A 72 18.11 5.81 7.98
N ALA A 73 17.86 7.12 8.03
CA ALA A 73 16.70 7.68 8.74
C ALA A 73 15.37 7.19 8.13
N PHE A 74 15.26 7.20 6.79
CA PHE A 74 14.12 6.67 6.06
C PHE A 74 13.90 5.19 6.40
N TYR A 75 14.96 4.38 6.38
CA TYR A 75 14.92 2.97 6.74
C TYR A 75 14.41 2.77 8.18
N GLN A 76 14.97 3.51 9.14
CA GLN A 76 14.57 3.42 10.55
C GLN A 76 13.10 3.80 10.77
N THR A 77 12.64 4.87 10.11
CA THR A 77 11.24 5.32 10.11
C THR A 77 10.30 4.21 9.59
N LEU A 78 10.69 3.49 8.54
CA LEU A 78 9.89 2.37 8.03
C LEU A 78 9.84 1.17 9.00
N CYS A 79 10.92 0.93 9.76
CA CYS A 79 10.99 -0.13 10.76
C CYS A 79 10.24 0.18 12.07
N ASP A 80 9.84 1.44 12.32
CA ASP A 80 9.12 1.80 13.54
C ASP A 80 7.66 1.29 13.50
N ASP A 81 7.34 0.30 14.33
CA ASP A 81 5.99 -0.28 14.42
C ASP A 81 4.92 0.69 14.96
N ASN A 82 5.33 1.75 15.65
CA ASN A 82 4.42 2.79 16.14
C ASN A 82 3.97 3.73 15.01
N GLN A 83 4.71 3.76 13.90
CA GLN A 83 4.42 4.59 12.75
C GLN A 83 3.78 3.76 11.64
N LYS A 84 2.50 4.02 11.39
CA LYS A 84 1.72 3.29 10.38
C LYS A 84 1.33 4.13 9.18
N GLN A 85 1.32 5.45 9.28
CA GLN A 85 0.79 6.34 8.26
C GLN A 85 1.91 7.18 7.67
N PHE A 86 2.03 7.13 6.35
CA PHE A 86 3.13 7.73 5.62
C PHE A 86 2.63 8.43 4.37
N GLU A 87 3.34 9.47 3.94
CA GLU A 87 3.25 10.06 2.61
C GLU A 87 4.62 9.94 1.95
N LEU A 88 4.66 9.17 0.86
CA LEU A 88 5.81 9.11 -0.04
C LEU A 88 5.68 10.25 -1.05
N SER A 89 6.72 11.06 -1.21
CA SER A 89 6.72 12.15 -2.19
C SER A 89 8.00 12.23 -3.00
N PHE A 90 7.86 12.65 -4.26
CA PHE A 90 8.98 12.91 -5.16
C PHE A 90 8.58 13.84 -6.29
N ASP A 91 9.54 14.62 -6.77
CA ASP A 91 9.38 15.45 -7.96
C ASP A 91 9.47 14.55 -9.21
N LYS A 92 8.39 14.51 -10.01
CA LYS A 92 8.32 13.63 -11.19
C LYS A 92 9.46 13.88 -12.18
N ASP A 93 9.94 15.12 -12.27
CA ASP A 93 10.98 15.49 -13.23
C ASP A 93 12.37 15.04 -12.77
N LYS A 94 12.52 14.68 -11.48
CA LYS A 94 13.76 14.23 -10.86
C LYS A 94 13.86 12.73 -10.71
N ILE A 95 12.84 11.97 -11.10
CA ILE A 95 12.86 10.50 -11.05
C ILE A 95 12.75 9.90 -12.44
N PHE A 96 13.20 8.66 -12.58
CA PHE A 96 12.92 7.81 -13.72
C PHE A 96 11.86 6.78 -13.32
N LEU A 97 10.68 6.83 -13.95
CA LEU A 97 9.61 5.86 -13.75
C LEU A 97 9.75 4.72 -14.77
N ASN A 98 9.91 3.50 -14.27
CA ASN A 98 9.97 2.29 -15.08
C ASN A 98 8.75 1.41 -14.80
N VAL A 99 7.86 1.30 -15.78
CA VAL A 99 6.65 0.46 -15.67
C VAL A 99 6.89 -0.87 -16.38
N GLU A 100 6.71 -1.99 -15.67
CA GLU A 100 6.83 -3.33 -16.24
C GLU A 100 5.89 -3.51 -17.44
N GLY A 101 6.39 -4.14 -18.49
CA GLY A 101 5.65 -4.32 -19.75
C GLY A 101 5.85 -3.17 -20.76
N PHE A 102 6.64 -2.14 -20.43
CA PHE A 102 6.88 -0.99 -21.31
C PHE A 102 8.36 -0.78 -21.62
N ALA A 103 8.64 -0.42 -22.88
CA ALA A 103 9.96 -0.02 -23.32
C ALA A 103 10.22 1.44 -22.91
N ASN A 104 10.91 1.62 -21.78
CA ASN A 104 11.38 2.92 -21.31
C ASN A 104 12.88 3.09 -21.60
N ILE A 105 13.30 4.29 -22.01
CA ILE A 105 14.73 4.63 -22.11
C ILE A 105 15.24 4.85 -20.68
N ILE A 106 16.11 3.96 -20.21
CA ILE A 106 16.68 4.03 -18.86
C ILE A 106 17.52 5.29 -18.71
N ASP A 107 17.15 6.14 -17.74
CA ASP A 107 17.93 7.30 -17.33
C ASP A 107 18.67 7.00 -16.02
N LYS A 108 19.97 6.67 -16.13
CA LYS A 108 20.82 6.36 -14.97
C LYS A 108 21.25 7.59 -14.15
N THR A 109 20.84 8.79 -14.57
CA THR A 109 21.12 10.05 -13.85
C THR A 109 20.03 10.41 -12.86
N LYS A 110 18.95 9.63 -12.80
CA LYS A 110 17.83 9.81 -11.87
C LYS A 110 17.63 8.55 -11.03
N PRO A 111 17.12 8.68 -9.79
CA PRO A 111 16.63 7.53 -9.03
C PRO A 111 15.52 6.82 -9.80
N GLU A 112 15.55 5.49 -9.73
CA GLU A 112 14.58 4.64 -10.40
C GLU A 112 13.44 4.28 -9.44
N VAL A 113 12.21 4.53 -9.90
CA VAL A 113 10.98 4.02 -9.31
C VAL A 113 10.41 3.01 -10.29
N ARG A 114 10.25 1.75 -9.88
CA ARG A 114 9.63 0.71 -10.71
C ARG A 114 8.20 0.45 -10.28
N VAL A 115 7.35 0.23 -11.26
CA VAL A 115 5.97 -0.19 -11.07
C VAL A 115 5.81 -1.55 -11.73
N SER A 116 5.43 -2.55 -10.93
CA SER A 116 5.12 -3.90 -11.38
C SER A 116 3.71 -4.23 -10.89
N PHE A 117 2.72 -4.03 -11.76
CA PHE A 117 1.31 -4.16 -11.42
C PHE A 117 0.97 -3.37 -10.13
N LYS A 118 0.37 -4.00 -9.12
CA LYS A 118 0.02 -3.40 -7.81
C LYS A 118 1.21 -3.20 -6.87
N ASN A 119 2.45 -3.33 -7.35
CA ASN A 119 3.67 -3.21 -6.57
C ASN A 119 4.50 -2.01 -7.02
N LEU A 120 4.97 -1.23 -6.05
CA LEU A 120 5.93 -0.15 -6.25
C LEU A 120 7.29 -0.59 -5.70
N LEU A 121 8.36 -0.41 -6.45
CA LEU A 121 9.73 -0.67 -6.00
C LEU A 121 10.54 0.60 -6.12
N ILE A 122 11.27 0.96 -5.07
CA ILE A 122 12.04 2.19 -5.00
C ILE A 122 13.48 1.85 -4.68
N PHE A 123 14.39 2.33 -5.52
CA PHE A 123 15.83 2.12 -5.37
C PHE A 123 16.49 3.40 -4.87
N PHE A 124 17.04 3.36 -3.66
CA PHE A 124 17.86 4.43 -3.11
C PHE A 124 19.32 4.13 -3.38
N GLU A 125 19.96 4.99 -4.18
CA GLU A 125 21.40 5.02 -4.36
C GLU A 125 21.97 6.27 -3.67
N SER A 126 23.18 6.20 -3.13
CA SER A 126 23.77 7.28 -2.33
C SER A 126 23.87 8.61 -3.11
N LYS A 127 24.06 8.57 -4.44
CA LYS A 127 24.06 9.76 -5.32
C LYS A 127 22.69 10.45 -5.49
N PHE A 128 21.59 9.84 -5.01
CA PHE A 128 20.22 10.31 -5.19
C PHE A 128 19.49 10.60 -3.87
N SER A 129 20.23 10.65 -2.76
CA SER A 129 19.67 10.92 -1.43
C SER A 129 18.89 12.25 -1.39
N GLY A 130 17.74 12.25 -0.72
CA GLY A 130 16.86 13.40 -0.54
C GLY A 130 15.92 13.73 -1.71
N ILE A 131 15.99 13.03 -2.85
CA ILE A 131 15.06 13.23 -3.98
C ILE A 131 13.67 12.66 -3.66
N ILE A 132 13.65 11.46 -3.07
CA ILE A 132 12.45 10.77 -2.63
C ILE A 132 12.34 10.98 -1.13
N LYS A 133 11.18 11.46 -0.67
CA LYS A 133 10.93 11.81 0.73
C LYS A 133 9.85 10.94 1.33
N LEU A 134 9.98 10.66 2.62
CA LEU A 134 8.96 10.03 3.44
C LEU A 134 8.62 10.97 4.58
N THR A 135 7.35 11.31 4.70
CA THR A 135 6.84 12.03 5.87
C THR A 135 5.85 11.14 6.60
N THR A 136 5.91 11.14 7.92
CA THR A 136 4.90 10.50 8.76
C THR A 136 3.68 11.41 8.85
N ALA A 137 2.52 10.90 8.50
CA ALA A 137 1.27 11.64 8.68
C ALA A 137 0.65 11.26 10.03
N SER A 138 0.08 12.24 10.73
CA SER A 138 -0.72 12.01 11.95
C SER A 138 -2.14 11.54 11.64
N ARG A 139 -2.54 11.52 10.36
CA ARG A 139 -3.81 10.99 9.85
C ARG A 139 -3.54 10.11 8.64
N GLY A 140 -4.27 9.01 8.55
CA GLY A 140 -4.13 8.04 7.46
C GLY A 140 -4.71 8.60 6.16
N PRO A 141 -4.66 7.84 5.05
CA PRO A 141 -5.53 8.15 3.93
C PRO A 141 -6.95 8.23 4.49
N ASP A 142 -7.64 9.34 4.22
CA ASP A 142 -9.02 9.51 4.66
C ASP A 142 -9.78 8.25 4.22
N GLU A 143 -10.41 7.55 5.19
CA GLU A 143 -11.42 6.57 4.82
C GLU A 143 -12.41 7.29 3.89
N PRO A 144 -12.83 6.66 2.78
CA PRO A 144 -13.79 7.29 1.89
C PRO A 144 -14.96 7.76 2.74
N ASP A 145 -15.22 9.06 2.69
CA ASP A 145 -16.19 9.72 3.57
C ASP A 145 -17.54 9.06 3.32
N ILE A 146 -17.93 8.13 4.21
CA ILE A 146 -19.15 7.36 4.04
C ILE A 146 -20.29 8.35 4.31
N PRO A 147 -21.14 8.65 3.31
CA PRO A 147 -22.21 9.60 3.50
C PRO A 147 -23.05 9.19 4.72
N SER A 148 -23.39 10.14 5.59
CA SER A 148 -24.04 9.88 6.89
C SER A 148 -25.31 9.02 6.78
N ASN A 149 -26.00 9.07 5.64
CA ASN A 149 -27.14 8.20 5.30
C ASN A 149 -26.74 6.73 5.12
N ILE A 150 -25.60 6.43 4.49
CA ILE A 150 -25.07 5.05 4.35
C ILE A 150 -24.64 4.50 5.71
N LEU A 151 -24.02 5.32 6.55
CA LEU A 151 -23.66 4.98 7.94
C LEU A 151 -24.89 4.62 8.78
N GLN A 152 -25.97 5.41 8.66
CA GLN A 152 -27.24 5.10 9.32
C GLN A 152 -27.88 3.79 8.83
N ILE A 153 -27.86 3.54 7.51
CA ILE A 153 -28.39 2.30 6.93
C ILE A 153 -27.60 1.09 7.45
N ARG A 154 -26.27 1.17 7.44
CA ARG A 154 -25.39 0.12 7.97
C ARG A 154 -25.68 -0.18 9.44
N ASN A 155 -25.79 0.87 10.27
CA ASN A 155 -26.03 0.70 11.71
C ASN A 155 -27.43 0.14 12.00
N LYS A 156 -28.45 0.53 11.23
CA LYS A 156 -29.79 -0.09 11.31
C LYS A 156 -29.74 -1.56 10.92
N ALA A 157 -29.06 -1.90 9.82
CA ALA A 157 -28.94 -3.28 9.36
C ALA A 157 -28.22 -4.17 10.39
N ILE A 158 -27.10 -3.70 10.97
CA ILE A 158 -26.38 -4.42 12.03
C ILE A 158 -27.27 -4.63 13.26
N THR A 159 -28.05 -3.63 13.63
CA THR A 159 -28.97 -3.72 14.78
C THR A 159 -30.08 -4.75 14.53
N ALA A 160 -30.68 -4.73 13.34
CA ALA A 160 -31.71 -5.67 12.93
C ALA A 160 -31.18 -7.11 12.88
N ILE A 161 -29.97 -7.33 12.36
CA ILE A 161 -29.32 -8.65 12.35
C ILE A 161 -29.06 -9.15 13.78
N LYS A 162 -28.54 -8.28 14.67
CA LYS A 162 -28.33 -8.64 16.09
C LYS A 162 -29.64 -9.00 16.80
N GLN A 163 -30.71 -8.28 16.50
CA GLN A 163 -32.04 -8.58 17.05
C GLN A 163 -32.57 -9.91 16.52
N ALA A 164 -32.48 -10.17 15.22
CA ALA A 164 -32.92 -11.43 14.63
C ALA A 164 -32.17 -12.63 15.23
N LEU A 165 -30.84 -12.54 15.36
CA LEU A 165 -30.01 -13.59 15.98
C LEU A 165 -30.34 -13.85 17.45
N ASN A 166 -30.82 -12.84 18.17
CA ASN A 166 -31.25 -12.98 19.57
C ASN A 166 -32.73 -13.39 19.71
N SER A 167 -33.50 -13.33 18.62
CA SER A 167 -34.93 -13.67 18.57
C SER A 167 -35.19 -15.06 18.01
N GLU A 168 -34.20 -15.69 17.37
CA GLU A 168 -34.31 -17.08 16.96
C GLU A 168 -34.40 -17.99 18.19
N PRO A 169 -35.38 -18.91 18.26
CA PRO A 169 -35.42 -19.90 19.32
C PRO A 169 -34.17 -20.77 19.19
N LYS A 170 -33.34 -20.78 20.23
CA LYS A 170 -32.27 -21.78 20.34
C LYS A 170 -32.94 -23.15 20.28
N LEU A 171 -32.73 -23.89 19.19
CA LEU A 171 -33.12 -25.29 19.08
C LEU A 171 -32.62 -26.01 20.33
N SER A 172 -33.58 -26.41 21.17
CA SER A 172 -33.28 -27.17 22.36
C SER A 172 -33.00 -28.60 21.92
N SER A 173 -32.08 -29.29 22.58
CA SER A 173 -31.78 -30.70 22.31
C SER A 173 -32.99 -31.64 22.46
N LYS A 174 -34.13 -31.13 22.98
CA LYS A 174 -35.42 -31.84 23.05
C LYS A 174 -36.18 -31.87 21.72
N ASP A 175 -35.91 -30.96 20.78
CA ASP A 175 -36.60 -30.91 19.48
C ASP A 175 -36.02 -31.93 18.47
N LEU A 176 -34.85 -32.51 18.77
CA LEU A 176 -34.14 -33.47 17.92
C LEU A 176 -34.47 -34.95 18.22
N SER A 177 -35.18 -35.25 19.33
CA SER A 177 -35.39 -36.64 19.77
C SER A 177 -36.70 -37.28 19.32
N SER A 178 -37.63 -36.56 18.65
CA SER A 178 -38.91 -37.14 18.22
C SER A 178 -38.90 -37.70 16.78
N ALA A 179 -37.80 -37.56 16.04
CA ALA A 179 -37.72 -37.99 14.64
C ALA A 179 -37.09 -39.39 14.43
N TYR A 180 -36.61 -40.06 15.50
CA TYR A 180 -35.93 -41.36 15.42
C TYR A 180 -36.42 -42.35 16.49
N GLN A 181 -37.74 -42.46 16.68
CA GLN A 181 -38.35 -43.63 17.32
C GLN A 181 -39.52 -44.12 16.46
N ASN A 182 -39.19 -44.93 15.46
CA ASN A 182 -40.04 -45.99 14.91
C ASN A 182 -39.13 -47.12 14.45
#